data_AF-A0A2S2CQF3-F1
#
_entry.id   AF-A0A2S2CQF3-F1
#
_cell.length_a   1.000
_cell.length_b   1.000
_cell.length_c   1.000
_cell.angle_alpha   90.00
_cell.angle_beta   90.00
_cell.angle_gamma   90.00
#
_symmetry.space_group_name_H-M   'P 1'
#
loop_
_entity.id
_entity.type
_entity.pdbx_description
1 polymer ?
#
loop_
_entity_poly.entity_id
_entity_poly.type
_entity_poly.pdbx_seq_one_letter_code
_entity_poly.pdbx_strand_id
1 'polypeptide(L)'
;MSQALASGRLQGDEYRSLAENMPALTREIARTMGVTTGELKSLASEGLITTDVVLKALRNMTDQVNKDFSTIPRTVEQINAGISN
;
A
#
# COMPACT_ATOMS: atom_id res chain seq x y z
N MET A 1 12.82 7.99 2.43
CA MET A 1 11.51 8.18 1.75
C MET A 1 11.52 9.35 0.79
N SER A 2 12.07 10.53 1.15
CA SER A 2 12.19 11.68 0.25
C SER A 2 13.11 11.46 -0.97
N GLN A 3 14.14 10.61 -0.87
CA GLN A 3 15.09 10.37 -1.97
C GLN A 3 14.59 9.35 -3.01
N ALA A 4 13.86 8.30 -2.61
CA ALA A 4 13.31 7.28 -3.51
C ALA A 4 12.14 7.79 -4.39
N LEU A 5 11.36 8.77 -3.91
CA LEU A 5 10.37 9.44 -4.75
C LEU A 5 11.04 10.39 -5.75
N ALA A 6 12.25 10.89 -5.46
CA ALA A 6 13.01 11.78 -6.32
C ALA A 6 13.81 11.06 -7.42
N SER A 7 14.18 9.78 -7.23
CA SER A 7 14.92 8.97 -8.21
C SER A 7 14.04 8.28 -9.27
N GLY A 8 12.71 8.28 -9.08
CA GLY A 8 11.75 7.64 -10.00
C GLY A 8 11.68 6.11 -9.89
N ARG A 9 12.50 5.48 -9.03
CA ARG A 9 12.63 4.02 -8.86
C ARG A 9 12.95 3.64 -7.41
N LEU A 10 12.40 2.52 -6.95
CA LEU A 10 12.77 1.87 -5.68
C LEU A 10 13.95 0.93 -5.92
N GLN A 11 15.09 1.19 -5.27
CA GLN A 11 16.26 0.32 -5.26
C GLN A 11 16.45 -0.34 -3.88
N GLY A 12 17.37 -1.32 -3.81
CA GLY A 12 17.47 -2.32 -2.73
C GLY A 12 17.25 -1.82 -1.30
N ASP A 13 17.91 -0.73 -0.88
CA ASP A 13 17.79 -0.21 0.48
C ASP A 13 16.42 0.45 0.75
N GLU A 14 15.88 1.20 -0.22
CA GLU A 14 14.54 1.78 -0.08
C GLU A 14 13.44 0.72 -0.15
N TYR A 15 13.60 -0.30 -1.00
CA TYR A 15 12.71 -1.45 -0.99
C TYR A 15 12.74 -2.17 0.35
N ARG A 16 13.93 -2.40 0.93
CA ARG A 16 14.06 -3.05 2.24
C ARG A 16 13.35 -2.24 3.32
N SER A 17 13.59 -0.94 3.39
CA SER A 17 12.92 -0.04 4.33
C SER A 17 11.40 -0.05 4.14
N LEU A 18 10.92 -0.08 2.89
CA LEU A 18 9.49 -0.18 2.58
C LEU A 18 8.90 -1.53 3.00
N ALA A 19 9.59 -2.64 2.72
CA ALA A 19 9.16 -3.98 3.09
C ALA A 19 9.09 -4.18 4.62
N GLU A 20 10.01 -3.56 5.36
CA GLU A 20 10.04 -3.60 6.83
C GLU A 20 8.94 -2.71 7.44
N ASN A 21 8.79 -1.46 6.96
CA ASN A 21 7.88 -0.48 7.58
C ASN A 21 6.45 -0.51 7.02
N MET A 22 6.26 -0.97 5.78
CA MET A 22 4.98 -0.93 5.06
C MET A 22 4.69 -2.25 4.35
N PRO A 23 4.60 -3.39 5.07
CA PRO A 23 4.44 -4.70 4.46
C PRO A 23 3.14 -4.85 3.63
N ALA A 24 2.08 -4.10 3.96
CA ALA A 24 0.85 -4.08 3.18
C ALA A 24 1.06 -3.45 1.79
N LEU A 25 1.79 -2.34 1.72
CA LEU A 25 2.11 -1.68 0.45
C LEU A 25 3.04 -2.54 -0.40
N THR A 26 4.04 -3.20 0.19
CA THR A 26 4.92 -4.10 -0.56
C THR A 26 4.17 -5.29 -1.17
N ARG A 27 3.20 -5.87 -0.45
CA ARG A 27 2.32 -6.91 -1.02
C ARG A 27 1.46 -6.37 -2.15
N GLU A 28 0.96 -5.14 -2.01
CA GLU A 28 0.17 -4.50 -3.04
C GLU A 28 0.98 -4.20 -4.31
N ILE A 29 2.23 -3.77 -4.17
CA ILE A 29 3.15 -3.57 -5.29
C ILE A 29 3.36 -4.91 -6.02
N ALA A 30 3.63 -5.99 -5.29
CA ALA A 30 3.78 -7.33 -5.87
C ALA A 30 2.53 -7.74 -6.68
N ARG A 31 1.35 -7.54 -6.08
CA ARG A 31 0.05 -7.79 -6.73
C ARG A 31 -0.17 -6.93 -7.97
N THR A 32 0.19 -5.65 -7.91
CA THR A 32 0.06 -4.71 -9.02
C THR A 32 0.97 -5.09 -10.20
N MET A 33 2.16 -5.62 -9.91
CA MET A 33 3.11 -6.10 -10.91
C MET A 33 2.84 -7.54 -11.38
N GLY A 34 1.95 -8.28 -10.71
CA GLY A 34 1.65 -9.67 -11.04
C GLY A 34 2.78 -10.65 -10.71
N VAL A 35 3.60 -10.33 -9.70
CA VAL A 35 4.78 -11.11 -9.30
C VAL A 35 4.68 -11.57 -7.85
N THR A 36 5.48 -12.56 -7.48
CA THR A 36 5.67 -12.98 -6.09
C THR A 36 6.51 -11.95 -5.32
N THR A 37 6.45 -11.99 -3.99
CA THR A 37 7.31 -11.15 -3.13
C THR A 37 8.80 -11.46 -3.27
N GLY A 38 9.15 -12.71 -3.62
CA GLY A 38 10.52 -13.12 -3.91
C GLY A 38 11.03 -12.49 -5.20
N GLU A 39 10.24 -12.56 -6.28
CA GLU A 39 10.56 -11.90 -7.55
C GLU A 39 10.60 -10.37 -7.39
N LEU A 40 9.70 -9.79 -6.59
CA LEU A 40 9.70 -8.35 -6.32
C LEU A 40 11.02 -7.89 -5.69
N LYS A 41 11.64 -8.71 -4.82
CA LYS A 41 12.96 -8.41 -4.24
C LYS A 41 14.07 -8.41 -5.31
N SER A 42 13.99 -9.30 -6.30
CA SER A 42 14.92 -9.29 -7.46
C SER A 42 14.74 -8.02 -8.26
N LEU A 43 13.50 -7.70 -8.64
CA LEU A 43 13.16 -6.51 -9.40
C LEU A 43 13.55 -5.21 -8.68
N ALA A 44 13.46 -5.17 -7.36
CA ALA A 44 13.96 -4.06 -6.54
C ALA A 44 15.48 -3.91 -6.66
N SER A 45 16.22 -5.02 -6.65
CA SER A 45 17.67 -5.04 -6.76
C SER A 45 18.14 -4.60 -8.15
N GLU A 46 17.32 -4.88 -9.17
CA GLU A 46 17.50 -4.45 -10.57
C GLU A 46 17.00 -3.02 -10.84
N GLY A 47 16.36 -2.37 -9.86
CA GLY A 47 15.80 -1.02 -10.01
C GLY A 47 14.59 -0.94 -10.94
N LEU A 48 13.84 -2.03 -11.10
CA LEU A 48 12.71 -2.13 -12.02
C LEU A 48 11.36 -1.71 -11.40
N ILE A 49 11.33 -1.47 -10.08
CA ILE A 49 10.13 -0.97 -9.40
C ILE A 49 10.06 0.54 -9.60
N THR A 50 9.17 0.99 -10.49
CA THR A 50 9.00 2.42 -10.81
C THR A 50 8.05 3.12 -9.86
N THR A 51 8.15 4.45 -9.77
CA THR A 51 7.20 5.27 -9.00
C THR A 51 5.75 5.12 -9.47
N ASP A 52 5.50 4.89 -10.76
CA ASP A 52 4.14 4.68 -11.28
C ASP A 52 3.49 3.43 -10.67
N VAL A 53 4.24 2.33 -10.59
CA VAL A 53 3.76 1.10 -9.94
C VAL A 53 3.44 1.36 -8.46
N VAL A 54 4.29 2.10 -7.76
CA VAL A 54 4.07 2.45 -6.34
C VAL A 54 2.80 3.31 -6.18
N LEU A 55 2.61 4.31 -7.03
CA LEU A 55 1.43 5.18 -7.01
C LEU A 55 0.15 4.39 -7.32
N LYS A 56 0.21 3.47 -8.28
CA LYS A 56 -0.90 2.58 -8.61
C LYS A 56 -1.25 1.67 -7.44
N ALA A 57 -0.25 1.10 -6.79
CA ALA A 57 -0.42 0.30 -5.58
C ALA A 57 -1.10 1.11 -4.46
N LEU A 58 -0.62 2.33 -4.17
CA LEU A 58 -1.23 3.22 -3.17
C LEU A 58 -2.71 3.51 -3.49
N ARG A 59 -3.03 3.82 -4.74
CA ARG A 59 -4.41 4.07 -5.18
C ARG A 59 -5.31 2.86 -4.96
N ASN A 60 -4.85 1.67 -5.35
CA ASN A 60 -5.59 0.43 -5.13
C ASN A 60 -5.88 0.19 -3.63
N MET A 61 -4.93 0.50 -2.75
CA MET A 61 -5.15 0.37 -1.30
C MET A 61 -6.22 1.35 -0.82
N THR A 62 -6.18 2.61 -1.27
CA THR A 62 -7.20 3.61 -0.94
C THR A 62 -8.59 3.17 -1.41
N ASP A 63 -8.70 2.68 -2.64
CA ASP A 63 -9.97 2.20 -3.19
C ASP A 63 -10.50 0.98 -2.41
N GLN A 64 -9.61 0.06 -2.03
CA GLN A 64 -9.98 -1.09 -1.21
C GLN A 64 -10.47 -0.66 0.18
N VAL A 65 -9.76 0.26 0.84
CA VAL A 65 -10.17 0.82 2.14
C VAL A 65 -11.55 1.48 2.03
N ASN A 66 -11.77 2.32 1.02
CA ASN A 66 -13.07 2.97 0.80
C ASN A 66 -14.20 1.95 0.59
N LYS A 67 -13.92 0.88 -0.15
CA LYS A 67 -14.86 -0.22 -0.37
C LYS A 67 -15.15 -0.96 0.93
N ASP A 68 -14.13 -1.30 1.70
CA ASP A 68 -14.27 -1.99 2.98
C ASP A 68 -15.09 -1.15 3.97
N PHE A 69 -14.82 0.15 4.08
CA PHE A 69 -15.61 1.08 4.88
C PHE A 69 -17.07 1.16 4.44
N SER A 70 -17.34 1.11 3.13
CA SER A 70 -18.71 1.11 2.60
C SER A 70 -19.49 -0.17 2.94
N THR A 71 -18.79 -1.27 3.24
CA THR A 71 -19.39 -2.55 3.64
C THR A 71 -19.62 -2.68 5.15
N ILE A 72 -19.07 -1.79 5.97
CA ILE A 72 -19.37 -1.76 7.41
C ILE A 72 -20.83 -1.29 7.53
N PRO A 73 -21.77 -2.15 7.99
CA PRO A 73 -23.15 -1.71 8.20
C PRO A 73 -23.11 -0.50 9.14
N ARG A 74 -23.84 0.57 8.81
CA ARG A 74 -23.82 1.85 9.53
C ARG A 74 -24.32 1.70 10.97
N THR A 75 -23.57 1.08 11.87
CA THR A 75 -23.83 1.10 13.31
C THR A 75 -23.44 2.43 13.96
N VAL A 76 -23.33 3.50 13.17
CA VAL A 76 -23.34 4.88 13.66
C VAL A 76 -24.69 5.21 14.30
N GLU A 77 -25.75 4.44 14.02
CA GLU A 77 -27.05 4.54 14.72
C GLU A 77 -26.99 4.14 16.20
N GLN A 78 -25.93 3.50 16.69
CA GLN A 78 -25.79 3.18 18.13
C GLN A 78 -25.03 4.22 18.95
N ILE A 79 -24.47 5.27 18.34
CA ILE A 79 -23.77 6.33 19.08
C ILE A 79 -24.77 7.37 19.64
N ASN A 80 -26.02 7.38 19.17
CA ASN A 80 -27.05 8.31 19.65
C ASN A 80 -27.92 7.77 20.80
N ALA A 81 -27.71 6.53 21.26
CA ALA A 81 -28.48 5.90 22.34
C ALA A 81 -27.78 5.92 23.72
N GLY A 82 -26.68 6.67 23.85
CA GLY A 82 -25.90 6.77 25.10
C GLY A 82 -25.75 8.19 25.67
N ILE A 83 -26.35 9.21 25.05
CA ILE A 83 -26.34 10.61 25.54
C ILE A 83 -27.77 11.06 25.91
N SER A 84 -28.59 10.11 26.34
CA SER A 84 -29.89 10.39 26.96
C SER A 84 -29.98 9.60 28.26
N ASN A 85 -29.25 10.07 29.27
CA ASN A 85 -29.71 10.15 30.65
C ASN A 85 -28.75 11.01 31.47
#